data_AF-A0A2X3J533-F1
#
_entry.id   AF-A0A2X3J533-F1
#
_cell.length_a   1.000
_cell.length_b   1.000
_cell.length_c   1.000
_cell.angle_alpha   90.00
_cell.angle_beta   90.00
_cell.angle_gamma   90.00
#
_symmetry.space_group_name_H-M   'P 1'
#
loop_
_entity.id
_entity.type
_entity.pdbx_description
1 polymer ?
#
loop_
_entity_poly.entity_id
_entity_poly.type
_entity_poly.pdbx_seq_one_letter_code
_entity_poly.pdbx_strand_id
1 'polypeptide(L)'
;MLYPINSKDKNDEIVSMLGASYFRVIGAGQVYGLSARGLAIDTALPSGEEFPRFREYWIERPKPTDKTLTLYALLDSPRATGAYRFVITPGRDTVVNVQSKSLPA
;
A
#
# COMPACT_ATOMS: atom_id res chain seq x y z
N MET A 1 4.57 -4.26 -7.13
CA MET A 1 3.68 -4.19 -8.31
C MET A 1 4.47 -3.65 -9.47
N LEU A 2 4.44 -4.32 -10.61
CA LEU A 2 5.08 -3.84 -11.82
C LEU A 2 4.04 -3.29 -12.81
N TYR A 3 4.38 -2.22 -13.53
CA TYR A 3 3.52 -1.62 -14.55
C TYR A 3 4.35 -0.86 -15.59
N PRO A 4 3.98 -0.87 -16.89
CA PRO A 4 4.70 -0.13 -17.93
C PRO A 4 4.37 1.38 -17.89
N ILE A 5 4.86 2.06 -16.85
CA ILE A 5 4.51 3.46 -16.54
C ILE A 5 5.33 4.48 -17.34
N ASN A 6 6.61 4.16 -17.64
CA ASN A 6 7.53 5.06 -18.35
C ASN A 6 7.68 4.72 -19.82
N SER A 7 7.69 3.43 -20.17
CA SER A 7 7.74 2.94 -21.55
C SER A 7 6.92 1.66 -21.69
N LYS A 8 6.46 1.35 -22.92
CA LYS A 8 5.57 0.20 -23.18
C LYS A 8 6.26 -1.16 -23.08
N ASP A 9 7.58 -1.16 -23.19
CA ASP A 9 8.48 -2.30 -23.31
C ASP A 9 9.17 -2.65 -21.99
N LYS A 10 8.93 -1.89 -20.92
CA LYS A 10 9.51 -2.11 -19.59
C LYS A 10 8.47 -2.07 -18.50
N ASN A 11 8.44 -3.09 -17.65
CA ASN A 11 7.61 -3.11 -16.45
C ASN A 11 8.41 -2.55 -15.27
N ASP A 12 8.17 -1.30 -14.91
CA ASP A 12 8.81 -0.66 -13.76
C ASP A 12 8.11 -1.05 -12.45
N GLU A 13 8.85 -1.12 -11.34
CA GLU A 13 8.24 -1.26 -10.02
C GLU A 13 7.64 0.06 -9.57
N ILE A 14 6.32 0.08 -9.36
CA ILE A 14 5.59 1.30 -9.02
C ILE A 14 4.98 1.31 -7.62
N VAL A 15 4.87 0.13 -7.00
CA VAL A 15 4.38 -0.03 -5.62
C VAL A 15 5.17 -1.12 -4.92
N SER A 16 5.66 -0.84 -3.72
CA SER A 16 6.30 -1.80 -2.83
C SER A 16 5.57 -1.81 -1.49
N MET A 17 5.12 -2.98 -1.06
CA MET A 17 4.38 -3.21 0.20
C MET A 17 5.26 -4.10 1.07
N LEU A 18 6.06 -3.50 1.97
CA LEU A 18 7.10 -4.21 2.69
C LEU A 18 7.40 -3.57 4.05
N GLY A 19 7.44 -4.41 5.09
CA GLY A 19 7.78 -4.02 6.46
C GLY A 19 6.60 -3.39 7.21
N ALA A 20 6.25 -3.96 8.36
CA ALA A 20 5.07 -3.56 9.14
C ALA A 20 3.85 -3.30 8.24
N SER A 21 3.23 -2.13 8.34
CA SER A 21 2.14 -1.69 7.45
C SER A 21 2.59 -0.62 6.45
N TYR A 22 3.90 -0.54 6.15
CA TYR A 22 4.46 0.43 5.24
C TYR A 22 4.27 0.06 3.77
N PHE A 23 4.13 1.10 2.96
CA PHE A 23 4.16 0.98 1.51
C PHE A 23 4.72 2.23 0.85
N ARG A 24 5.34 2.02 -0.32
CA ARG A 24 5.90 3.06 -1.16
C ARG A 24 5.27 3.01 -2.53
N VAL A 25 5.15 4.17 -3.15
CA VAL A 25 4.49 4.35 -4.46
C VAL A 25 5.26 5.38 -5.25
N ILE A 26 5.38 5.17 -6.56
CA ILE A 26 5.94 6.15 -7.51
C ILE A 26 5.02 6.34 -8.71
N GLY A 27 5.01 7.57 -9.24
CA GLY A 27 4.46 7.92 -10.55
C GLY A 27 5.51 7.85 -11.67
N ALA A 28 5.10 8.23 -12.87
CA ALA A 28 6.00 8.25 -14.04
C ALA A 28 7.20 9.18 -13.80
N GLY A 29 8.40 8.71 -14.15
CA GLY A 29 9.67 9.43 -14.03
C GLY A 29 10.18 9.60 -12.60
N GLN A 30 9.52 9.03 -11.60
CA GLN A 30 9.90 9.17 -10.20
C GLN A 30 10.79 8.01 -9.73
N VAL A 31 11.55 8.27 -8.66
CA VAL A 31 12.26 7.26 -7.86
C VAL A 31 11.66 7.20 -6.47
N TYR A 32 11.82 6.09 -5.75
CA TYR A 32 11.29 5.97 -4.40
C TYR A 32 11.88 7.02 -3.45
N GLY A 33 11.00 7.66 -2.69
CA GLY A 33 11.34 8.55 -1.59
C GLY A 33 10.54 8.20 -0.34
N LEU A 34 9.47 8.96 -0.11
CA LEU A 34 8.61 8.80 1.08
C LEU A 34 7.89 7.44 1.12
N SER A 35 7.53 7.04 2.32
CA SER A 35 6.67 5.87 2.59
C SER A 35 5.38 6.34 3.24
N ALA A 36 4.28 5.68 2.90
CA ALA A 36 3.04 5.72 3.67
C ALA A 36 2.97 4.49 4.58
N ARG A 37 2.07 4.50 5.56
CA ARG A 37 1.76 3.35 6.42
C ARG A 37 0.27 3.23 6.67
N GLY A 38 -0.22 2.01 6.85
CA GLY A 38 -1.63 1.72 7.08
C GLY A 38 -2.16 2.26 8.40
N LEU A 39 -1.38 2.12 9.48
CA LEU A 39 -1.73 2.61 10.81
C LEU A 39 -0.47 2.94 11.61
N ALA A 40 -0.60 3.91 12.52
CA ALA A 40 0.42 4.33 13.46
C ALA A 40 -0.20 4.37 14.85
N ILE A 41 0.48 3.82 15.86
CA ILE A 41 -0.02 3.78 17.24
C ILE A 41 1.11 4.22 18.16
N ASP A 42 0.82 5.21 19.01
CA ASP A 42 1.74 5.73 20.02
C ASP A 42 3.10 6.23 19.47
N THR A 43 3.14 6.66 18.21
CA THR A 43 4.33 7.27 17.61
C THR A 43 4.83 8.43 18.46
N ALA A 44 6.13 8.42 18.78
CA ALA A 44 6.82 9.43 19.58
C ALA A 44 6.36 9.56 21.05
N LEU A 45 5.62 8.58 21.59
CA LEU A 45 5.29 8.53 23.02
C LEU A 45 6.37 7.78 23.83
N PRO A 46 6.62 8.17 25.10
CA PRO A 46 7.59 7.47 25.97
C PRO A 46 7.27 6.00 26.24
N SER A 47 6.00 5.61 26.10
CA SER A 47 5.55 4.21 26.23
C SER A 47 6.08 3.29 25.13
N GLY A 48 6.63 3.84 24.06
CA GLY A 48 7.09 3.10 22.88
C GLY A 48 6.03 3.07 21.78
N GLU A 49 6.51 3.08 20.54
CA GLU A 49 5.67 2.99 19.34
C GLU A 49 5.29 1.54 19.05
N GLU A 50 4.01 1.32 18.74
CA GLU A 50 3.52 0.04 18.24
C GLU A 50 3.44 0.09 16.71
N PHE A 51 3.93 -0.98 16.07
CA PHE A 51 4.02 -1.09 14.61
C PHE A 51 3.06 -2.16 14.08
N PRO A 52 1.80 -1.79 13.78
CA PRO A 52 0.87 -2.68 13.09
C PRO A 52 1.43 -3.18 11.77
N ARG A 53 1.16 -4.44 11.41
CA ARG A 53 1.65 -5.06 10.17
C ARG A 53 0.53 -5.55 9.28
N PHE A 54 0.71 -5.42 7.97
CA PHE A 54 -0.12 -6.16 7.01
C PHE A 54 0.35 -7.62 7.01
N ARG A 55 -0.51 -8.54 7.48
CA ARG A 55 -0.17 -9.97 7.58
C ARG A 55 -0.59 -10.77 6.36
N GLU A 56 -1.67 -10.35 5.69
CA GLU A 56 -2.22 -11.04 4.53
C GLU A 56 -2.67 -10.05 3.47
N TYR A 57 -2.58 -10.48 2.22
CA TYR A 57 -2.99 -9.71 1.05
C TYR A 57 -3.84 -10.56 0.12
N TRP A 58 -4.90 -9.97 -0.44
CA TRP A 58 -5.69 -10.56 -1.53
C TRP A 58 -5.64 -9.61 -2.71
N ILE A 59 -5.04 -10.06 -3.81
CA ILE A 59 -4.90 -9.25 -5.03
C ILE A 59 -5.97 -9.70 -6.02
N GLU A 60 -6.86 -8.78 -6.39
CA GLU A 60 -7.84 -9.03 -7.44
C GLU A 60 -7.11 -9.08 -8.78
N ARG A 61 -7.26 -10.18 -9.53
CA ARG A 61 -6.64 -10.31 -10.85
C ARG A 61 -7.28 -9.27 -11.79
N PRO A 62 -6.51 -8.28 -12.30
CA PRO A 62 -7.06 -7.28 -13.21
C PRO A 62 -7.41 -7.93 -14.55
N LYS A 63 -8.42 -7.38 -15.24
CA LYS A 63 -8.72 -7.75 -16.63
C LYS A 63 -7.65 -7.16 -17.56
N PRO A 64 -7.45 -7.71 -18.77
CA PRO A 64 -6.44 -7.21 -19.71
C PRO A 64 -6.55 -5.71 -20.06
N THR A 65 -7.75 -5.14 -19.96
CA THR A 65 -8.03 -3.73 -20.27
C THR A 65 -7.99 -2.80 -19.06
N ASP A 66 -7.88 -3.36 -17.84
CA ASP A 66 -7.93 -2.56 -16.62
C ASP A 66 -6.64 -1.76 -16.45
N LYS A 67 -6.80 -0.50 -16.05
CA LYS A 67 -5.69 0.40 -15.74
C LYS A 67 -5.48 0.57 -14.24
N THR A 68 -6.14 -0.25 -13.44
CA THR A 68 -6.11 -0.17 -11.97
C THR A 68 -5.89 -1.55 -11.39
N LEU A 69 -5.20 -1.62 -10.25
CA LEU A 69 -5.10 -2.84 -9.45
C LEU A 69 -5.83 -2.65 -8.13
N THR A 70 -6.76 -3.53 -7.83
CA THR A 70 -7.37 -3.61 -6.50
C THR A 70 -6.65 -4.68 -5.68
N LEU A 71 -6.20 -4.33 -4.48
CA LEU A 71 -5.74 -5.30 -3.49
C LEU A 71 -6.32 -5.00 -2.12
N TYR A 72 -6.57 -6.05 -1.36
CA TYR A 72 -7.03 -6.00 0.01
C TYR A 72 -5.88 -6.40 0.92
N ALA A 73 -5.81 -5.80 2.10
CA ALA A 73 -4.84 -6.17 3.12
C ALA A 73 -5.50 -6.31 4.48
N LEU A 74 -5.08 -7.31 5.24
CA LEU A 74 -5.44 -7.50 6.63
C LEU A 74 -4.30 -7.01 7.51
N LEU A 75 -4.58 -6.00 8.32
CA LEU A 75 -3.69 -5.42 9.29
C LEU A 75 -3.92 -6.05 10.67
N ASP A 76 -2.83 -6.35 11.35
CA ASP A 76 -2.84 -6.98 12.66
C ASP A 76 -1.78 -6.34 13.57
N SER A 77 -2.12 -6.15 14.84
CA SER A 77 -1.33 -5.46 15.84
C SER A 77 -1.79 -5.85 17.25
N PRO A 78 -0.94 -5.77 18.29
CA PRO A 78 -1.34 -6.08 19.66
C PRO A 78 -2.65 -5.46 20.14
N ARG A 79 -2.96 -4.21 19.75
CA ARG A 79 -4.16 -3.49 20.20
C ARG A 79 -5.14 -3.10 19.10
N ALA A 80 -4.87 -3.49 17.86
CA ALA A 80 -5.73 -3.11 16.73
C ALA A 80 -5.67 -4.12 15.59
N THR A 81 -6.79 -4.27 14.91
CA THR A 81 -6.87 -4.95 13.61
C THR A 81 -7.54 -4.04 12.59
N GLY A 82 -7.31 -4.29 11.30
CA GLY A 82 -8.01 -3.54 10.27
C GLY A 82 -8.08 -4.26 8.93
N ALA A 83 -9.15 -4.01 8.19
CA ALA A 83 -9.29 -4.44 6.81
C ALA A 83 -9.13 -3.23 5.89
N TYR A 84 -8.29 -3.37 4.87
CA TYR A 84 -7.97 -2.32 3.92
C TYR A 84 -8.33 -2.75 2.50
N ARG A 85 -8.83 -1.80 1.71
CA ARG A 85 -8.96 -1.90 0.25
C ARG A 85 -8.13 -0.78 -0.36
N PHE A 86 -7.16 -1.16 -1.18
CA PHE A 86 -6.34 -0.28 -1.98
C PHE A 86 -6.74 -0.40 -3.44
N VAL A 87 -7.03 0.73 -4.09
CA VAL A 87 -7.19 0.81 -5.54
C VAL A 87 -6.07 1.69 -6.08
N ILE A 88 -5.13 1.06 -6.79
CA ILE A 88 -3.93 1.71 -7.33
C ILE A 88 -4.17 2.03 -8.80
N THR A 89 -4.03 3.31 -9.16
CA THR A 89 -4.15 3.81 -10.53
C THR A 89 -2.81 4.42 -10.94
N PRO A 90 -1.99 3.70 -11.74
CA PRO A 90 -0.71 4.21 -12.22
C PRO A 90 -0.90 5.37 -13.21
N GLY A 91 0.00 6.34 -13.19
CA GLY A 91 -0.02 7.49 -14.10
C GLY A 91 1.18 8.41 -13.92
N ARG A 92 1.12 9.63 -14.47
CA ARG A 92 2.09 10.69 -14.11
C ARG A 92 2.16 10.82 -12.59
N ASP A 93 0.99 10.86 -11.97
CA ASP A 93 0.81 10.64 -10.54
C ASP A 93 0.17 9.26 -10.36
N THR A 94 0.82 8.37 -9.63
CA THR A 94 0.18 7.11 -9.22
C THR A 94 -0.70 7.40 -8.01
N VAL A 95 -2.01 7.26 -8.18
CA VAL A 95 -2.99 7.52 -7.14
C VAL A 95 -3.34 6.21 -6.45
N VAL A 96 -3.32 6.20 -5.12
CA VAL A 96 -3.81 5.08 -4.31
C VAL A 96 -5.04 5.53 -3.54
N ASN A 97 -6.21 5.03 -3.91
CA ASN A 97 -7.42 5.21 -3.12
C ASN A 97 -7.44 4.15 -2.02
N VAL A 98 -7.54 4.58 -0.76
CA VAL A 98 -7.50 3.73 0.42
C VAL A 98 -8.82 3.81 1.15
N GLN A 99 -9.47 2.67 1.34
CA GLN A 99 -10.57 2.52 2.29
C GLN A 99 -10.11 1.58 3.41
N SER A 100 -10.43 1.92 4.65
CA SER A 100 -10.11 1.09 5.80
C SER A 100 -11.29 0.97 6.75
N LYS A 101 -11.34 -0.16 7.44
CA LYS A 101 -12.13 -0.37 8.65
C LYS A 101 -11.19 -0.89 9.71
N SER A 102 -10.97 -0.11 10.76
CA SER A 102 -10.08 -0.47 11.86
C SER A 102 -10.88 -0.65 13.14
N LEU A 103 -10.47 -1.61 13.96
CA LEU A 103 -11.08 -1.98 15.22
C LEU A 103 -9.99 -2.10 16.29
N PRO A 104 -10.27 -1.72 17.55
CA PRO A 104 -9.46 -2.20 18.67
C PRO A 104 -9.47 -3.73 18.70
N ALA A 105 -8.32 -4.32 19.06
CA ALA A 105 -8.21 -5.76 19.28
C ALA A 105 -8.74 -6.15 20.66
#